data_AF-A0A158L1K9-F1
#
_entry.id   AF-A0A158L1K9-F1
#
_cell.length_a   1.000
_cell.length_b   1.000
_cell.length_c   1.000
_cell.angle_alpha   90.00
_cell.angle_beta   90.00
_cell.angle_gamma   90.00
#
_symmetry.space_group_name_H-M   'P 1'
#
loop_
_entity.id
_entity.type
_entity.pdbx_description
1 polymer ?
#
loop_
_entity_poly.entity_id
_entity_poly.type
_entity_poly.pdbx_seq_one_letter_code
_entity_poly.pdbx_strand_id
1 'polypeptide(L)' 'MGASAGELLLSRAADLGADLIVMGGYGHARWQELVMGGATRTILGSMTLPVLMSH' A
#
# COMPACT_ATOMS: atom_id res chain seq x y z
N MET A 1 15.53 2.68 -13.54
CA MET A 1 14.23 3.06 -12.93
C MET A 1 14.05 2.18 -11.71
N GLY A 2 14.04 2.75 -10.50
CA GLY A 2 13.83 1.96 -9.27
C GLY A 2 12.36 1.61 -9.11
N ALA A 3 12.06 0.40 -8.63
CA ALA A 3 10.70 -0.01 -8.29
C ALA A 3 10.14 0.91 -7.20
N SER A 4 8.87 1.27 -7.32
CA SER A 4 8.16 2.04 -6.30
C SER A 4 8.05 1.23 -5.02
N ALA A 5 7.96 1.90 -3.87
CA ALA A 5 7.78 1.21 -2.59
C ALA A 5 6.53 0.30 -2.57
N GLY A 6 5.48 0.65 -3.33
CA GLY A 6 4.29 -0.19 -3.48
C GLY A 6 4.55 -1.50 -4.23
N GLU A 7 5.34 -1.47 -5.30
CA GLU A 7 5.72 -2.69 -6.04
C GLU A 7 6.59 -3.62 -5.19
N LEU A 8 7.52 -3.07 -4.41
CA LEU A 8 8.36 -3.87 -3.51
C LEU A 8 7.54 -4.54 -2.41
N LEU A 9 6.54 -3.83 -1.86
CA LEU A 9 5.62 -4.37 -0.87
C LEU A 9 4.74 -5.49 -1.45
N LEU A 10 4.18 -5.30 -2.65
CA LEU A 10 3.38 -6.32 -3.34
C LEU A 10 4.22 -7.55 -3.70
N SER A 11 5.44 -7.35 -4.22
CA SER A 11 6.36 -8.45 -4.52
C SER A 11 6.67 -9.26 -3.28
N ARG A 12 6.92 -8.61 -2.13
CA ARG A 12 7.16 -9.34 -0.88
C ARG A 12 5.94 -10.00 -0.30
N ALA A 13 4.76 -9.41 -0.42
CA ALA A 13 3.52 -10.07 -0.02
C ALA A 13 3.29 -11.35 -0.84
N ALA A 14 3.56 -11.31 -2.15
CA ALA A 14 3.48 -12.48 -3.03
C ALA A 14 4.52 -13.55 -2.66
N ASP A 15 5.78 -13.16 -2.43
CA ASP A 15 6.84 -14.09 -2.02
C ASP A 15 6.55 -14.78 -0.69
N LEU A 16 5.88 -14.07 0.23
CA LEU A 16 5.49 -14.60 1.54
C LEU A 16 4.18 -15.40 1.50
N GLY A 17 3.48 -15.43 0.37
CA GLY A 17 2.14 -16.03 0.28
C GLY A 17 1.13 -15.36 1.21
N ALA A 18 1.24 -14.04 1.41
CA ALA A 18 0.34 -13.31 2.28
C ALA A 18 -1.07 -13.24 1.68
N ASP A 19 -2.08 -13.52 2.49
CA ASP A 19 -3.50 -13.44 2.08
C ASP A 19 -4.10 -12.04 2.30
N LEU A 20 -3.41 -11.15 3.03
CA LEU A 20 -3.88 -9.82 3.39
C LEU A 20 -2.71 -8.86 3.64
N ILE A 21 -2.80 -7.66 3.08
CA ILE A 21 -1.92 -6.54 3.45
C ILE A 21 -2.71 -5.57 4.34
N VAL A 22 -2.14 -5.21 5.49
CA VAL A 22 -2.68 -4.15 6.35
C VAL A 22 -1.81 -2.91 6.21
N MET A 23 -2.42 -1.78 5.84
CA MET A 23 -1.74 -0.48 5.75
C MET A 23 -2.33 0.51 6.78
N GLY A 24 -1.46 1.24 7.46
CA GLY A 24 -1.86 2.28 8.42
C GLY A 24 -2.26 3.57 7.70
N GLY A 25 -3.52 3.98 7.84
CA GLY A 25 -4.05 5.28 7.42
C GLY A 25 -4.10 6.24 8.60
N TYR A 26 -2.96 6.82 8.98
CA TYR A 26 -2.84 7.68 10.16
C TYR A 26 -3.82 8.88 10.13
N GLY A 27 -4.57 9.03 11.22
CA GLY A 27 -5.56 10.08 11.44
C GLY A 27 -4.94 11.46 11.74
N HIS A 28 -4.91 12.31 10.73
CA HIS A 28 -5.13 13.76 10.87
C HIS A 28 -5.48 14.33 9.50
N ALA A 29 -6.66 14.95 9.41
CA ALA A 29 -7.33 15.42 8.18
C ALA A 29 -6.54 16.42 7.30
N ARG A 30 -5.27 16.74 7.62
CA ARG A 30 -4.39 17.61 6.82
C ARG A 30 -3.31 16.86 6.03
N TRP A 31 -3.06 15.57 6.32
CA TRP A 31 -2.13 14.72 5.55
C TRP A 31 -2.82 13.85 4.50
N GLN A 32 -4.15 13.72 4.56
CA GLN A 32 -4.94 12.91 3.63
C GLN A 32 -5.10 13.56 2.24
N GLU A 33 -4.99 14.89 2.13
CA GLU A 33 -4.99 15.57 0.82
C GLU A 33 -3.61 15.58 0.14
N LEU A 34 -2.51 15.41 0.88
CA LEU A 34 -1.15 15.48 0.32
C LEU A 34 -0.47 14.10 0.14
N VAL A 35 -0.94 13.04 0.82
CA VAL A 35 -0.17 11.79 1.05
C VAL A 35 -0.98 10.50 0.80
N MET A 36 -1.91 10.46 -0.14
CA MET A 36 -2.11 9.20 -0.89
C MET A 36 -0.95 9.02 -1.88
N GLY A 37 0.27 8.97 -1.32
CA GLY A 37 1.52 8.96 -2.06
C GLY A 37 1.62 7.77 -3.02
N GLY A 38 2.60 7.84 -3.93
CA GLY A 38 2.76 6.86 -5.01
C GLY A 38 2.63 5.40 -4.57
N ALA A 39 3.11 5.03 -3.38
CA ALA A 39 3.00 3.68 -2.84
C ALA A 39 1.54 3.22 -2.59
N THR A 40 0.69 4.06 -1.97
CA THR A 40 -0.72 3.69 -1.71
C THR A 40 -1.48 3.56 -3.02
N ARG A 41 -1.25 4.48 -3.97
CA ARG A 41 -1.86 4.44 -5.30
C ARG A 41 -1.42 3.21 -6.10
N THR A 42 -0.13 2.88 -6.06
CA THR A 42 0.40 1.67 -6.70
C THR A 42 -0.15 0.41 -6.06
N ILE A 43 -0.22 0.34 -4.73
CA ILE A 43 -0.78 -0.82 -4.04
C ILE A 43 -2.26 -1.00 -4.41
N LEU A 44 -3.09 0.04 -4.30
CA LEU A 44 -4.51 -0.07 -4.66
C LEU A 44 -4.74 -0.33 -6.16
N GLY A 45 -3.87 0.19 -7.03
CA GLY A 45 -3.97 0.01 -8.48
C GLY A 45 -3.43 -1.33 -8.98
N SER A 46 -2.53 -1.97 -8.23
CA SER A 46 -1.83 -3.19 -8.67
C SER A 46 -1.95 -4.36 -7.67
N MET A 47 -2.80 -4.24 -6.65
CA MET A 47 -3.00 -5.30 -5.66
C MET A 47 -3.53 -6.58 -6.30
N THR A 48 -2.91 -7.70 -5.95
CA THR A 48 -3.36 -9.05 -6.30
C THR A 48 -4.04 -9.75 -5.13
N LEU A 49 -4.11 -9.10 -3.96
CA LEU A 49 -4.72 -9.59 -2.73
C LEU A 49 -5.43 -8.45 -1.98
N PRO A 50 -6.41 -8.76 -1.10
CA PRO A 50 -7.13 -7.75 -0.34
C PRO A 50 -6.18 -6.87 0.49
N VAL A 51 -6.50 -5.57 0.55
CA VAL A 51 -5.75 -4.59 1.35
C VAL A 51 -6.70 -3.92 2.33
N LEU A 52 -6.41 -4.07 3.63
CA LEU A 52 -7.17 -3.44 4.71
C LEU A 52 -6.47 -2.17 5.18
N MET A 53 -7.19 -1.06 5.19
CA MET A 53 -6.73 0.20 5.75
C MET A 53 -7.16 0.28 7.21
N SER A 54 -6.20 0.33 8.14
CA SER A 54 -6.47 0.54 9.56
C SER A 54 -6.12 1.97 9.94
N HIS A 55 -7.02 2.66 10.64
CA HIS A 55 -6.73 3.93 11.31
C HIS A 55 -5.91 3.71 12.58
#